data_AF-A0A519CQ17-F1
#
_entry.id   AF-A0A519CQ17-F1
#
_cell.length_a   1.000
_cell.length_b   1.000
_cell.length_c   1.000
_cell.angle_alpha   90.00
_cell.angle_beta   90.00
_cell.angle_gamma   90.00
#
_symmetry.space_group_name_H-M   'P 1'
#
loop_
_entity.id
_entity.type
_entity.pdbx_description
1 polymer ?
#
loop_
_entity_poly.entity_id
_entity_poly.type
_entity_poly.pdbx_seq_one_letter_code
_entity_poly.pdbx_strand_id
1 'polypeptide(L)'
;GDFTINRNYKQDGRYYVGESGGLQDFMWGFGMRMAVWSGTLAAKDILGECDYESEVRKKLMPYVKTSVVNRWLMNRVGNRTFKLMCNNWMRSQKRHGDGLVWVSKLFRPSLFKRMLYPIVSPFMLKSDPKAMGRGVRRMPFRPALKRDWWEQSPEAKAVGERWDNVRRSGANTTFSNDAESSMAICS
;
A
#
# COMPACT_ATOMS: atom_id res chain seq x y z
N GLY A 1 -1.94 6.67 6.57
CA GLY A 1 -1.63 5.26 6.80
C GLY A 1 -0.46 5.16 7.75
N ASP A 2 -0.61 4.40 8.82
CA ASP A 2 0.47 4.12 9.76
C ASP A 2 1.17 2.83 9.28
N PHE A 3 2.47 2.91 8.99
CA PHE A 3 3.20 1.76 8.46
C PHE A 3 3.83 0.97 9.60
N THR A 4 3.33 -0.25 9.82
CA THR A 4 3.70 -1.08 10.96
C THR A 4 4.18 -2.46 10.50
N ILE A 5 5.01 -3.10 11.32
CA ILE A 5 5.35 -4.52 11.19
C ILE A 5 5.05 -5.15 12.54
N ASN A 6 4.03 -6.01 12.57
CA ASN A 6 3.62 -6.72 13.77
C ASN A 6 4.53 -7.93 14.01
N ARG A 7 4.80 -8.23 15.29
CA ARG A 7 5.49 -9.47 15.65
C ARG A 7 4.56 -10.68 15.47
N ASN A 8 3.32 -10.53 15.94
CA ASN A 8 2.29 -11.56 15.86
C ASN A 8 1.16 -11.08 14.94
N TYR A 9 0.71 -11.94 14.03
CA TYR A 9 -0.38 -11.65 13.08
C TYR A 9 -1.71 -12.28 13.49
N LYS A 10 -1.67 -13.13 14.53
CA LYS A 10 -2.82 -13.71 15.21
C LYS A 10 -2.64 -13.47 16.71
N GLN A 11 -3.67 -12.96 17.38
CA GLN A 11 -3.63 -12.76 18.84
C GLN A 11 -5.05 -12.84 19.40
N ASP A 12 -5.24 -13.62 20.48
CA ASP A 12 -6.51 -13.75 21.18
C ASP A 12 -7.70 -14.07 20.25
N GLY A 13 -7.48 -14.96 19.28
CA GLY A 13 -8.49 -15.36 18.29
C GLY A 13 -8.76 -14.32 17.18
N ARG A 14 -8.06 -13.18 17.17
CA ARG A 14 -8.20 -12.13 16.15
C ARG A 14 -7.15 -12.26 15.06
N TYR A 15 -7.59 -12.13 13.81
CA TYR A 15 -6.73 -12.12 12.62
C TYR A 15 -6.45 -10.69 12.19
N TYR A 16 -5.17 -10.34 12.07
CA TYR A 16 -4.75 -9.04 11.57
C TYR A 16 -4.42 -9.13 10.08
N VAL A 17 -5.29 -8.57 9.25
CA VAL A 17 -5.21 -8.62 7.77
C VAL A 17 -5.01 -7.22 7.18
N GLY A 18 -4.36 -7.15 6.02
CA GLY A 18 -4.13 -5.89 5.30
C GLY A 18 -3.37 -4.83 6.11
N GLU A 19 -3.79 -3.56 6.01
CA GLU A 19 -3.16 -2.44 6.72
C GLU A 19 -3.20 -2.61 8.25
N SER A 20 -4.25 -3.23 8.79
CA SER A 20 -4.34 -3.53 10.23
C SER A 20 -3.25 -4.50 10.71
N GLY A 21 -2.78 -5.37 9.82
CA GLY A 21 -1.64 -6.26 10.04
C GLY A 21 -0.29 -5.60 9.74
N GLY A 22 -0.25 -4.37 9.24
CA GLY A 22 0.98 -3.76 8.73
C GLY A 22 1.45 -4.37 7.41
N LEU A 23 0.56 -5.11 6.72
CA LEU A 23 0.85 -5.78 5.45
C LEU A 23 0.61 -4.81 4.29
N GLN A 24 1.40 -3.74 4.24
CA GLN A 24 1.34 -2.71 3.20
C GLN A 24 2.74 -2.46 2.62
N ASP A 25 2.80 -2.07 1.34
CA ASP A 25 4.04 -1.59 0.75
C ASP A 25 4.46 -0.24 1.36
N PHE A 26 5.64 -0.20 1.96
CA PHE A 26 6.16 1.01 2.62
C PHE A 26 6.57 2.09 1.60
N MET A 27 6.82 1.74 0.34
CA MET A 27 7.33 2.69 -0.65
C MET A 27 6.20 3.55 -1.25
N TRP A 28 5.14 2.92 -1.74
CA TRP A 28 4.02 3.58 -2.44
C TRP A 28 2.68 3.46 -1.72
N GLY A 29 2.60 2.72 -0.63
CA GLY A 29 1.35 2.54 0.10
C GLY A 29 0.39 1.54 -0.55
N PHE A 30 0.83 0.74 -1.52
CA PHE A 30 0.00 -0.31 -2.11
C PHE A 30 -0.25 -1.45 -1.11
N GLY A 31 -1.45 -1.46 -0.52
CA GLY A 31 -1.87 -2.47 0.46
C GLY A 31 -2.92 -3.45 -0.06
N MET A 32 -3.65 -3.11 -1.13
CA MET A 32 -4.84 -3.87 -1.56
C MET A 32 -4.55 -5.34 -1.86
N ARG A 33 -3.50 -5.63 -2.64
CA ARG A 33 -3.10 -7.01 -2.95
C ARG A 33 -2.76 -7.80 -1.70
N MET A 34 -2.09 -7.18 -0.73
CA MET A 34 -1.71 -7.81 0.52
C MET A 34 -2.91 -7.99 1.45
N ALA A 35 -3.88 -7.07 1.43
CA ALA A 35 -5.15 -7.20 2.15
C ALA A 35 -5.96 -8.39 1.63
N VAL A 36 -6.12 -8.51 0.31
CA VAL A 36 -6.81 -9.67 -0.30
C VAL A 36 -6.05 -10.96 0.02
N TRP A 37 -4.73 -10.99 -0.15
CA TRP A 37 -3.95 -12.20 0.09
C TRP A 37 -3.97 -12.65 1.56
N SER A 38 -3.77 -11.72 2.49
CA SER A 38 -3.90 -12.02 3.92
C SER A 38 -5.31 -12.44 4.32
N GLY A 39 -6.36 -11.81 3.76
CA GLY A 39 -7.73 -12.25 3.93
C GLY A 39 -7.96 -13.69 3.49
N THR A 40 -7.45 -14.08 2.32
CA THR A 40 -7.56 -15.47 1.84
C THR A 40 -6.83 -16.47 2.74
N LEU A 41 -5.66 -16.10 3.29
CA LEU A 41 -4.93 -16.96 4.24
C LEU A 41 -5.67 -17.07 5.58
N ALA A 42 -6.27 -15.98 6.07
CA ALA A 42 -7.05 -16.01 7.30
C ALA A 42 -8.28 -16.92 7.15
N ALA A 43 -8.97 -16.86 6.01
CA ALA A 43 -10.08 -17.75 5.72
C ALA A 43 -9.66 -19.23 5.71
N LYS A 44 -8.51 -19.56 5.11
CA LYS A 44 -7.97 -20.92 5.09
C LYS A 44 -7.58 -21.45 6.47
N ASP A 45 -7.06 -20.58 7.33
CA ASP A 45 -6.75 -20.92 8.73
C ASP A 45 -8.02 -21.20 9.54
N ILE A 46 -9.09 -20.43 9.32
CA ILE A 46 -10.41 -20.69 9.92
C ILE A 46 -10.98 -22.04 9.48
N LEU A 47 -10.73 -22.45 8.23
CA LEU A 47 -11.11 -23.75 7.69
C LEU A 47 -10.18 -24.91 8.13
N GLY A 48 -9.08 -24.62 8.85
CA GLY A 48 -8.12 -25.62 9.33
C GLY A 48 -7.13 -26.13 8.26
N GLU A 49 -7.04 -25.47 7.10
CA GLU A 49 -6.17 -25.91 6.00
C GLU A 49 -4.70 -25.49 6.16
N CYS A 50 -4.43 -24.41 6.89
CA CYS A 50 -3.08 -23.88 7.08
C CYS A 50 -2.96 -23.05 8.36
N ASP A 51 -1.73 -22.80 8.81
CA ASP A 51 -1.45 -21.82 9.87
C ASP A 51 -1.23 -20.41 9.30
N TYR A 52 -2.10 -19.46 9.65
CA TYR A 52 -2.09 -18.09 9.16
C TYR A 52 -0.76 -17.39 9.43
N GLU A 53 -0.22 -17.51 10.65
CA GLU A 53 0.97 -16.77 11.04
C GLU A 53 2.21 -17.23 10.28
N SER A 54 2.39 -18.55 10.13
CA SER A 54 3.45 -19.15 9.34
C SER A 54 3.36 -18.75 7.87
N GLU A 55 2.17 -18.81 7.28
CA GLU A 55 1.97 -18.49 5.86
C GLU A 55 2.20 -17.00 5.56
N VAL A 56 1.75 -16.11 6.43
CA VAL A 56 2.03 -14.67 6.32
C VAL A 56 3.53 -14.41 6.41
N ARG A 57 4.22 -15.04 7.37
CA ARG A 57 5.68 -14.90 7.53
C ARG A 57 6.48 -15.47 6.37
N LYS A 58 5.99 -16.53 5.73
CA LYS A 58 6.66 -17.16 4.60
C LYS A 58 6.40 -16.43 3.29
N LYS A 59 5.15 -16.06 3.01
CA LYS A 59 4.71 -15.54 1.71
C LYS A 59 4.71 -14.02 1.64
N LEU A 60 4.16 -13.32 2.64
CA LEU A 60 3.93 -11.88 2.58
C LEU A 60 5.10 -11.07 3.14
N MET A 61 5.70 -11.51 4.25
CA MET A 61 6.81 -10.80 4.90
C MET A 61 8.03 -10.52 4.01
N PRO A 62 8.44 -11.38 3.06
CA PRO A 62 9.51 -11.05 2.13
C PRO A 62 9.23 -9.80 1.30
N TYR A 63 7.97 -9.57 0.90
CA TYR A 63 7.57 -8.38 0.15
C TYR A 63 7.55 -7.14 1.03
N VAL A 64 6.99 -7.23 2.25
CA VAL A 64 6.98 -6.10 3.19
C VAL A 64 8.41 -5.66 3.53
N LYS A 65 9.30 -6.60 3.87
CA LYS A 65 10.72 -6.31 4.12
C LYS A 65 11.41 -5.68 2.91
N THR A 66 11.11 -6.19 1.72
CA THR A 66 11.62 -5.64 0.45
C THR A 66 11.17 -4.21 0.23
N SER A 67 9.92 -3.87 0.55
CA SER A 67 9.40 -2.51 0.42
C SER A 67 10.10 -1.52 1.37
N VAL A 68 10.44 -1.94 2.59
CA VAL A 68 11.22 -1.12 3.55
C VAL A 68 12.59 -0.79 2.98
N VAL A 69 13.28 -1.79 2.43
CA VAL A 69 14.58 -1.61 1.78
C VAL A 69 14.47 -0.74 0.54
N ASN A 70 13.47 -0.97 -0.31
CA ASN A 70 13.22 -0.16 -1.49
C ASN A 70 12.98 1.30 -1.11
N ARG A 71 12.18 1.59 -0.08
CA ARG A 71 11.97 2.94 0.41
C ARG A 71 13.26 3.60 0.89
N TRP A 72 14.08 2.88 1.66
CA TRP A 72 15.37 3.38 2.12
C TRP A 72 16.33 3.69 0.97
N LEU A 73 16.34 2.84 -0.07
CA LEU A 73 17.11 3.05 -1.29
C LEU A 73 16.59 4.29 -2.02
N MET A 74 15.28 4.39 -2.25
CA MET A 74 14.67 5.54 -2.93
C MET A 74 14.89 6.85 -2.20
N ASN A 75 14.92 6.86 -0.86
CA ASN A 75 15.27 8.04 -0.08
C ASN A 75 16.73 8.49 -0.27
N ARG A 76 17.62 7.60 -0.73
CA ARG A 76 19.03 7.90 -1.08
C ARG A 76 19.26 8.10 -2.58
N VAL A 77 18.31 7.68 -3.41
CA VAL A 77 18.34 7.89 -4.85
C VAL A 77 18.18 9.39 -5.11
N GLY A 78 19.26 10.04 -5.54
CA GLY A 78 19.22 11.43 -5.99
C GLY A 78 18.60 11.58 -7.38
N ASN A 79 18.40 12.83 -7.82
CA ASN A 79 17.76 13.16 -9.10
C ASN A 79 18.41 12.47 -10.32
N ARG A 80 19.74 12.31 -10.32
CA ARG A 80 20.47 11.64 -11.42
C ARG A 80 20.09 10.16 -11.54
N THR A 81 20.13 9.45 -10.43
CA THR A 81 19.79 8.01 -10.40
C THR A 81 18.31 7.80 -10.68
N PHE A 82 17.43 8.68 -10.19
CA PHE A 82 16.01 8.66 -10.54
C PHE A 82 15.80 8.82 -12.05
N LYS A 83 16.46 9.81 -12.67
CA LYS A 83 16.40 10.01 -14.13
C LYS A 83 16.89 8.80 -14.91
N LEU A 84 17.95 8.13 -14.45
CA LEU A 84 18.43 6.88 -15.06
C LEU A 84 17.39 5.76 -14.95
N MET A 85 16.72 5.62 -13.80
CA MET A 85 15.63 4.65 -13.63
C MET A 85 14.47 4.93 -14.59
N CYS A 86 14.02 6.18 -14.70
CA CYS A 86 12.97 6.56 -15.65
C CYS A 86 13.37 6.27 -17.10
N ASN A 87 14.59 6.63 -17.50
CA ASN A 87 15.10 6.36 -18.84
C ASN A 87 15.17 4.85 -19.13
N ASN A 88 15.61 4.05 -18.16
CA ASN A 88 15.67 2.59 -18.31
C ASN A 88 14.28 1.97 -18.36
N TRP A 89 13.33 2.48 -17.57
CA TRP A 89 11.93 2.07 -17.63
C TRP A 89 11.32 2.37 -19.01
N MET A 90 11.50 3.60 -19.52
CA MET A 90 11.02 3.99 -20.86
C MET A 90 11.66 3.17 -21.97
N ARG A 91 12.95 2.86 -21.88
CA ARG A 91 13.64 1.94 -22.81
C ARG A 91 13.05 0.53 -22.77
N SER A 92 12.73 0.02 -21.58
CA SER A 92 12.08 -1.29 -21.42
C SER A 92 10.68 -1.30 -22.03
N GLN A 93 9.90 -0.24 -21.81
CA GLN A 93 8.57 -0.06 -22.40
C GLN A 93 8.66 -0.06 -23.94
N LYS A 94 9.62 0.68 -24.50
CA LYS A 94 9.82 0.74 -25.96
C LYS A 94 10.24 -0.59 -26.58
N ARG A 95 10.97 -1.44 -25.85
CA ARG A 95 11.47 -2.74 -26.35
C ARG A 95 10.47 -3.87 -26.21
N HIS A 96 9.72 -3.91 -25.11
CA HIS A 96 8.90 -5.07 -24.75
C HIS A 96 7.40 -4.77 -24.75
N GLY A 97 6.97 -3.52 -24.94
CA GLY A 97 5.57 -3.09 -24.87
C GLY A 97 4.98 -3.09 -23.45
N ASP A 98 5.63 -3.76 -22.50
CA ASP A 98 5.21 -3.84 -21.10
C ASP A 98 6.32 -3.43 -20.12
N GLY A 99 6.26 -2.17 -19.70
CA GLY A 99 7.13 -1.54 -18.72
C GLY A 99 6.80 -1.95 -17.28
N LEU A 100 5.61 -2.54 -17.05
CA LEU A 100 5.26 -3.09 -15.73
C LEU A 100 6.16 -4.26 -15.38
N VAL A 101 6.67 -5.02 -16.36
CA VAL A 101 7.65 -6.08 -16.09
C VAL A 101 8.90 -5.53 -15.42
N TRP A 102 9.45 -4.42 -15.91
CA TRP A 102 10.62 -3.79 -15.33
C TRP A 102 10.35 -3.29 -13.91
N VAL A 103 9.23 -2.60 -13.74
CA VAL A 103 8.79 -2.08 -12.44
C VAL A 103 8.54 -3.23 -11.45
N SER A 104 7.91 -4.32 -11.88
CA SER A 104 7.64 -5.49 -11.04
C SER A 104 8.91 -6.13 -10.48
N LYS A 105 10.00 -6.16 -11.26
CA LYS A 105 11.31 -6.65 -10.81
C LYS A 105 11.87 -5.81 -9.65
N LEU A 106 11.57 -4.51 -9.61
CA LEU A 106 11.95 -3.65 -8.50
C LEU A 106 11.22 -4.02 -7.19
N PHE A 107 9.98 -4.50 -7.28
CA PHE A 107 9.18 -4.91 -6.12
C PHE A 107 9.41 -6.35 -5.67
N ARG A 108 9.97 -7.19 -6.53
CA ARG A 108 10.22 -8.60 -6.19
C ARG A 108 11.27 -8.73 -5.07
N PRO A 109 11.04 -9.66 -4.12
CA PRO A 109 12.03 -10.01 -3.13
C PRO A 109 13.26 -10.58 -3.83
N SER A 110 14.43 -10.11 -3.42
CA SER A 110 15.73 -10.55 -3.94
C SER A 110 16.67 -10.79 -2.78
N LEU A 111 17.67 -11.65 -2.99
CA LEU A 111 18.63 -12.02 -1.95
C LEU A 111 19.37 -10.78 -1.41
N PHE A 112 19.78 -9.88 -2.31
CA PHE A 112 20.40 -8.61 -1.96
C PHE A 112 19.54 -7.79 -0.99
N LYS A 113 18.25 -7.60 -1.30
CA LYS A 113 17.33 -6.83 -0.44
C LYS A 113 17.07 -7.54 0.89
N ARG A 114 17.03 -8.88 0.89
CA ARG A 114 16.90 -9.67 2.11
C ARG A 114 18.11 -9.48 3.03
N MET A 115 19.33 -9.41 2.49
CA MET A 115 20.55 -9.13 3.27
C MET A 115 20.64 -7.68 3.73
N LEU A 116 20.13 -6.75 2.93
CA LEU A 116 20.15 -5.32 3.28
C LEU A 116 19.11 -4.95 4.35
N TYR A 117 18.01 -5.71 4.46
CA TYR A 117 16.95 -5.48 5.45
C TYR A 117 17.44 -5.32 6.90
N PRO A 118 18.24 -6.23 7.50
CA PRO A 118 18.70 -6.07 8.88
C PRO A 118 19.51 -4.79 9.11
N ILE A 119 20.23 -4.32 8.09
CA ILE A 119 21.02 -3.08 8.15
C ILE A 119 20.08 -1.87 8.09
N VAL A 120 19.05 -1.91 7.25
CA VAL A 120 18.11 -0.80 7.02
C VAL A 120 17.08 -0.66 8.12
N SER A 121 16.63 -1.79 8.70
CA SER A 121 15.52 -1.85 9.64
C SER A 121 15.69 -0.92 10.86
N PRO A 122 16.86 -0.81 11.52
CA PRO A 122 17.04 0.10 12.66
C PRO A 122 16.94 1.58 12.31
N PHE A 123 17.32 1.96 11.09
CA PHE A 123 17.24 3.36 10.64
C PHE A 123 15.83 3.77 10.22
N MET A 124 15.04 2.81 9.73
CA MET A 124 13.71 3.06 9.17
C MET A 124 12.57 2.80 10.14
N LEU A 125 12.73 1.85 11.08
CA LEU A 125 11.67 1.38 11.95
C LEU A 125 12.02 1.63 13.41
N LYS A 126 11.08 2.18 14.16
CA LYS A 126 11.17 2.37 15.62
C LYS A 126 10.19 1.44 16.31
N SER A 127 10.58 0.88 17.45
CA SER A 127 9.66 0.10 18.28
C SER A 127 8.60 1.04 18.87
N ASP A 128 7.32 0.66 18.77
CA ASP A 128 6.24 1.42 19.41
C ASP A 128 5.84 0.74 20.74
N PRO A 129 6.11 1.35 21.90
CA PRO A 129 5.74 0.81 23.20
C PRO A 129 4.22 0.84 23.46
N LYS A 130 3.44 1.62 22.69
CA LYS A 130 1.97 1.70 22.84
C LYS A 130 1.25 0.47 22.29
N ALA A 131 1.96 -0.45 21.64
CA ALA A 131 1.36 -1.61 21.03
C ALA A 131 1.15 -2.75 22.04
N MET A 132 0.15 -2.59 22.92
CA MET A 132 -0.48 -3.57 23.84
C MET A 132 -0.09 -5.05 23.59
N GLY A 133 1.12 -5.48 23.99
CA GLY A 133 1.63 -6.85 23.81
C GLY A 133 1.94 -7.33 22.38
N ARG A 134 1.62 -6.54 21.33
CA ARG A 134 1.77 -6.92 19.90
C ARG A 134 3.20 -6.84 19.38
N GLY A 135 4.08 -6.09 20.06
CA GLY A 135 5.47 -5.90 19.65
C GLY A 135 5.58 -5.31 18.24
N VAL A 136 5.17 -4.06 18.06
CA VAL A 136 5.03 -3.44 16.75
C VAL A 136 6.22 -2.54 16.45
N ARG A 137 6.78 -2.68 15.24
CA ARG A 137 7.77 -1.75 14.72
C ARG A 137 7.11 -0.83 13.70
N ARG A 138 7.13 0.47 13.95
CA ARG A 138 6.51 1.47 13.10
C ARG A 138 7.53 2.30 12.35
N MET A 139 7.16 2.76 11.15
CA MET A 139 7.91 3.82 10.50
C MET A 139 7.54 5.18 11.12
N PRO A 140 8.52 5.98 11.60
CA PRO A 140 8.22 7.31 12.10
C PRO A 140 7.81 8.24 10.96
N PHE A 141 6.83 9.10 11.22
CA PHE A 141 6.51 10.20 10.32
C PHE A 141 7.65 11.23 10.30
N ARG A 142 7.89 11.80 9.12
CA ARG A 142 8.74 12.99 9.00
C ARG A 142 8.07 14.15 9.76
N PRO A 143 8.82 15.01 10.45
CA PRO A 143 8.26 16.26 10.96
C PRO A 143 7.61 17.08 9.83
N ALA A 144 6.50 17.74 10.15
CA ALA A 144 5.81 18.61 9.21
C ALA A 144 6.74 19.73 8.73
N LEU A 145 6.81 19.93 7.41
CA LEU A 145 7.54 21.05 6.81
C LEU A 145 6.61 22.26 6.67
N LYS A 146 7.18 23.46 6.56
CA LYS A 146 6.42 24.70 6.34
C LYS A 146 5.47 24.62 5.14
N ARG A 147 5.85 23.91 4.07
CA ARG A 147 5.03 23.69 2.87
C ARG A 147 3.86 22.71 3.04
N ASP A 148 3.88 21.91 4.11
CA ASP A 148 2.82 20.93 4.39
C ASP A 148 1.65 21.61 5.13
N TRP A 149 1.85 22.84 5.60
CA TRP A 149 0.79 23.72 6.10
C TRP A 149 0.00 24.24 4.90
N TRP A 150 -1.09 23.54 4.58
CA TRP A 150 -2.02 23.96 3.55
C TRP A 150 -3.26 24.56 4.20
N GLU A 151 -3.58 25.80 3.83
CA GLU A 151 -4.85 26.43 4.17
C GLU A 151 -5.79 26.34 2.97
N GLN A 152 -7.03 25.90 3.22
CA GLN A 152 -8.06 25.84 2.18
C GLN A 152 -8.31 27.24 1.61
N SER A 153 -8.22 27.38 0.28
CA SER A 153 -8.66 28.59 -0.39
C SER A 153 -10.17 28.80 -0.18
N PRO A 154 -10.67 30.05 -0.25
CA PRO A 154 -12.10 30.33 -0.19
C PRO A 154 -12.91 29.54 -1.23
N GLU A 155 -12.33 29.34 -2.42
CA GLU A 155 -12.92 28.55 -3.51
C GLU A 155 -13.03 27.07 -3.14
N ALA A 156 -11.98 26.49 -2.54
CA ALA A 156 -11.99 25.11 -2.08
C ALA A 156 -13.05 24.88 -0.99
N LYS A 157 -13.24 25.85 -0.08
CA LYS A 157 -14.32 25.82 0.91
C LYS A 157 -15.70 25.86 0.24
N ALA A 158 -15.90 26.76 -0.72
CA ALA A 158 -17.15 26.86 -1.46
C ALA A 158 -17.48 25.57 -2.25
N VAL A 159 -16.48 24.90 -2.82
CA VAL A 159 -16.65 23.57 -3.45
C VAL A 159 -17.02 22.52 -2.39
N GLY A 160 -16.38 22.53 -1.23
CA GLY A 160 -16.71 21.64 -0.10
C GLY A 160 -18.17 21.78 0.35
N GLU A 161 -18.64 23.02 0.55
CA GLU A 161 -20.02 23.31 0.92
C GLU A 161 -21.03 22.83 -0.13
N ARG A 162 -20.71 22.99 -1.43
CA ARG A 162 -21.53 22.44 -2.52
C ARG A 162 -21.64 20.92 -2.42
N TRP A 163 -20.53 20.21 -2.25
CA TRP A 163 -20.52 18.75 -2.10
C TRP A 163 -21.27 18.29 -0.84
N ASP A 164 -21.12 19.00 0.27
CA ASP A 164 -21.85 18.70 1.51
C ASP A 164 -23.35 18.88 1.34
N ASN A 165 -23.80 19.91 0.62
CA ASN A 165 -25.21 20.12 0.30
C ASN A 165 -25.76 19.01 -0.59
N VAL A 166 -25.03 18.59 -1.63
CA VAL A 166 -25.38 17.45 -2.50
C VAL A 166 -25.44 16.14 -1.71
N ARG A 167 -24.50 15.92 -0.78
CA ARG A 167 -24.48 14.74 0.08
C ARG A 167 -25.66 14.71 1.05
N ARG A 168 -26.04 15.87 1.61
CA ARG A 168 -27.18 16.00 2.53
C ARG A 168 -28.54 15.91 1.84
N SER A 169 -28.64 16.28 0.56
CA SER A 169 -29.89 16.16 -0.21
C SER A 169 -30.30 14.73 -0.54
N GLY A 170 -29.48 13.72 -0.18
CA GLY A 170 -29.73 12.32 -0.47
C GLY A 170 -29.44 11.98 -1.95
N ALA A 171 -29.04 10.75 -2.21
CA ALA A 171 -28.71 10.27 -3.55
C ALA A 171 -29.98 10.11 -4.41
N ASN A 172 -30.55 11.22 -4.88
CA ASN A 172 -31.50 11.23 -5.99
C ASN A 172 -30.73 11.27 -7.32
N THR A 173 -29.80 10.35 -7.53
CA THR A 173 -29.32 10.08 -8.90
C THR A 173 -30.25 9.04 -9.49
N THR A 174 -31.37 9.52 -10.04
CA THR A 174 -32.14 8.75 -11.00
C THR A 174 -31.19 8.41 -12.14
N PHE A 175 -30.87 7.14 -12.34
CA PHE A 175 -30.27 6.68 -13.59
C PHE A 175 -31.31 6.95 -14.68
N SER A 176 -31.30 8.14 -15.26
CA SER A 176 -32.05 8.40 -16.47
C SER A 176 -31.44 7.51 -17.55
N ASN A 177 -32.21 6.53 -18.00
CA ASN A 177 -31.87 5.63 -19.10
C ASN A 177 -31.25 6.43 -20.25
N ASP A 178 -29.96 6.21 -20.50
CA ASP A 178 -29.33 6.68 -21.71
C ASP A 178 -30.04 6.01 -22.90
N ALA A 179 -30.53 6.82 -23.83
CA ALA A 179 -31.34 6.41 -24.98
C ALA A 179 -30.59 5.52 -26.00
N GLU A 180 -29.41 5.00 -25.66
CA GLU A 180 -28.64 4.06 -26.48
C GLU A 180 -28.97 2.58 -26.19
N SER A 181 -29.68 2.26 -25.09
CA SER A 181 -30.01 0.87 -24.74
C SER A 181 -31.25 0.31 -25.49
N SER A 182 -32.06 1.15 -26.13
CA SER A 182 -33.32 0.72 -26.78
C SER A 182 -33.16 0.24 -28.23
N MET A 183 -31.96 0.28 -28.81
CA MET A 183 -31.74 -0.06 -30.23
C MET A 183 -31.01 -1.40 -30.46
N ALA A 184 -30.96 -2.28 -29.45
CA ALA A 184 -30.29 -3.58 -29.55
C ALA A 184 -31.21 -4.81 -29.29
N ILE A 185 -32.55 -4.62 -29.27
CA ILE A 185 -33.49 -5.74 -29.17
C ILE A 185 -34.66 -5.53 -30.15
N CYS A 186 -34.40 -5.64 -31.45
CA CYS A 186 -35.32 -6.17 -32.46
C CYS A 186 -34.65 -6.12 -33.84
N SER A 187 -34.11 -7.26 -34.29
CA SER A 187 -33.87 -7.69 -35.68
C SER A 187 -33.23 -9.07 -35.63
#